data_AF-A0A3M8KB65-F1
#
_entry.id   AF-A0A3M8KB65-F1
#
_cell.length_a   1.000
_cell.length_b   1.000
_cell.length_c   1.000
_cell.angle_alpha   90.00
_cell.angle_beta   90.00
_cell.angle_gamma   90.00
#
_symmetry.space_group_name_H-M   'P 1'
#
loop_
_entity.id
_entity.type
_entity.pdbx_description
1 polymer ?
#
loop_
_entity_poly.entity_id
_entity_poly.type
_entity_poly.pdbx_seq_one_letter_code
_entity_poly.pdbx_strand_id
1 'polypeptide(L)'
;MAATTMTYDITTVWTEPDTAPRDSIFVGSFDYDPDTRTVSNLQGKLSESMTGEADAYPDDSMVWLDLDHQLETWYDTELGGTFAATFLNDTVDTFDSTGEDTWSPQAGVTAQGIHYGHSTGTENPGNAYALIFIPEDPTAALTQDQIDTLAYADCVPTHEDGMSAGGGMMGKYCMTGTSAAAHGTVGTMHGYPTSQQITAADSNDPETPAASGSSLSSS
;
A
#
# COMPACT_ATOMS: atom_id res chain seq x y z
N MET A 1 8.34 -19.10 26.33
CA MET A 1 7.69 -19.69 25.15
C MET A 1 8.02 -18.74 24.01
N ALA A 2 8.51 -19.21 22.87
CA ALA A 2 8.67 -18.30 21.73
C ALA A 2 7.27 -18.00 21.20
N ALA A 3 6.89 -16.72 21.08
CA ALA A 3 5.67 -16.39 20.35
C ALA A 3 5.76 -16.92 18.93
N THR A 4 4.62 -17.37 18.42
CA THR A 4 4.49 -17.84 17.06
C THR A 4 4.18 -16.62 16.21
N THR A 5 5.08 -16.28 15.28
CA THR A 5 4.77 -15.36 14.18
C THR A 5 3.52 -15.86 13.46
N MET A 6 2.55 -14.97 13.29
CA MET A 6 1.29 -15.28 12.61
C MET A 6 1.16 -14.44 11.36
N THR A 7 0.57 -15.02 10.32
CA THR A 7 0.22 -14.33 9.09
C THR A 7 -1.17 -13.72 9.22
N TYR A 8 -1.32 -12.51 8.71
CA TYR A 8 -2.57 -11.75 8.69
C TYR A 8 -2.85 -11.24 7.28
N ASP A 9 -4.13 -11.21 6.92
CA ASP A 9 -4.62 -10.48 5.75
C ASP A 9 -4.98 -9.05 6.16
N ILE A 10 -4.81 -8.13 5.23
CA ILE A 10 -5.10 -6.71 5.42
C ILE A 10 -5.84 -6.13 4.23
N THR A 11 -6.80 -5.26 4.52
CA THR A 11 -7.43 -4.39 3.53
C THR A 11 -7.42 -2.96 4.05
N THR A 12 -6.90 -2.03 3.25
CA THR A 12 -6.90 -0.60 3.55
C THR A 12 -7.65 0.15 2.44
N VAL A 13 -8.46 1.12 2.84
CA VAL A 13 -9.27 1.94 1.93
C VAL A 13 -8.90 3.40 2.10
N TRP A 14 -8.57 4.04 0.99
CA TRP A 14 -8.50 5.49 0.85
C TRP A 14 -9.62 5.95 -0.05
N THR A 15 -10.49 6.82 0.48
CA THR A 15 -11.59 7.37 -0.30
C THR A 15 -11.07 8.38 -1.30
N GLU A 16 -11.53 8.29 -2.55
CA GLU A 16 -11.11 9.15 -3.67
C GLU A 16 -12.31 9.91 -4.27
N PRO A 17 -12.69 11.07 -3.70
CA PRO A 17 -13.89 11.79 -4.11
C PRO A 17 -13.93 12.16 -5.60
N ASP A 18 -12.77 12.45 -6.19
CA ASP A 18 -12.68 12.88 -7.58
C ASP A 18 -12.73 11.72 -8.58
N THR A 19 -12.58 10.46 -8.13
CA THR A 19 -12.70 9.25 -8.96
C THR A 19 -13.92 8.38 -8.61
N ALA A 20 -14.81 8.92 -7.76
CA ALA A 20 -16.02 8.24 -7.33
C ALA A 20 -16.80 7.59 -8.50
N PRO A 21 -17.34 6.37 -8.30
CA PRO A 21 -17.48 5.66 -7.03
C PRO A 21 -16.25 4.83 -6.63
N ARG A 22 -15.14 4.92 -7.35
CA ARG A 22 -13.93 4.14 -7.05
C ARG A 22 -13.14 4.79 -5.94
N ASP A 23 -12.55 3.94 -5.12
CA ASP A 23 -11.62 4.28 -4.05
C ASP A 23 -10.28 3.57 -4.34
N SER A 24 -9.19 4.05 -3.75
CA SER A 24 -7.91 3.34 -3.80
C SER A 24 -7.87 2.31 -2.67
N ILE A 25 -7.60 1.06 -3.02
CA ILE A 25 -7.70 -0.10 -2.12
C ILE A 25 -6.36 -0.82 -2.11
N PHE A 26 -5.83 -1.07 -0.91
CA PHE A 26 -4.74 -2.02 -0.74
C PHE A 26 -5.29 -3.31 -0.16
N VAL A 27 -5.00 -4.45 -0.80
CA VAL A 27 -5.29 -5.79 -0.28
C VAL A 27 -3.98 -6.56 -0.21
N GLY A 28 -3.62 -7.07 0.95
CA GLY A 28 -2.33 -7.74 1.12
C GLY A 28 -2.29 -8.67 2.31
N SER A 29 -1.08 -9.10 2.63
CA SER A 29 -0.78 -9.94 3.80
C SER A 29 0.54 -9.54 4.43
N PHE A 30 0.70 -9.83 5.72
CA PHE A 30 1.96 -9.66 6.43
C PHE A 30 2.10 -10.69 7.55
N ASP A 31 3.34 -10.91 7.98
CA ASP A 31 3.67 -11.67 9.17
C ASP A 31 3.94 -10.72 10.35
N TYR A 32 3.42 -11.08 11.52
CA TYR A 32 3.65 -10.32 12.74
C TYR A 32 4.13 -11.18 13.90
N ASP A 33 5.22 -10.72 14.52
CA ASP A 33 5.75 -11.25 15.76
C ASP A 33 5.38 -10.31 16.93
N PRO A 34 4.45 -10.72 17.83
CA PRO A 34 4.01 -9.87 18.93
C PRO A 34 5.06 -9.69 20.03
N ASP A 35 6.07 -10.58 20.14
CA ASP A 35 7.11 -10.45 21.16
C ASP A 35 8.09 -9.32 20.78
N THR A 36 8.39 -9.20 19.48
CA THR A 36 9.33 -8.20 18.96
C THR A 36 8.66 -7.00 18.31
N ARG A 37 7.34 -7.04 18.11
CA ARG A 37 6.53 -6.05 17.38
C ARG A 37 7.01 -5.89 15.93
N THR A 38 7.57 -6.95 15.37
CA THR A 38 8.13 -6.93 14.03
C THR A 38 7.05 -7.27 13.02
N VAL A 39 6.94 -6.44 11.98
CA VAL A 39 6.17 -6.74 10.77
C VAL A 39 7.16 -7.17 9.68
N SER A 40 6.87 -8.28 9.02
CA SER A 40 7.68 -8.81 7.92
C SER A 40 6.80 -9.34 6.80
N ASN A 41 7.37 -9.55 5.61
CA ASN A 41 6.67 -10.11 4.45
C ASN A 41 5.38 -9.35 4.10
N LEU A 42 5.34 -8.04 4.33
CA LEU A 42 4.25 -7.20 3.87
C LEU A 42 4.30 -7.11 2.34
N GLN A 43 3.27 -7.62 1.70
CA GLN A 43 3.08 -7.56 0.25
C GLN A 43 1.60 -7.54 -0.09
N GLY A 44 1.24 -7.10 -1.29
CA GLY A 44 -0.15 -7.04 -1.71
C GLY A 44 -0.36 -6.35 -3.04
N LYS A 45 -1.60 -5.93 -3.29
CA LYS A 45 -1.99 -5.18 -4.47
C LYS A 45 -2.62 -3.85 -4.10
N LEU A 46 -2.29 -2.81 -4.86
CA LEU A 46 -2.90 -1.48 -4.76
C LEU A 46 -3.73 -1.19 -6.02
N SER A 47 -4.98 -0.78 -5.86
CA SER A 47 -5.85 -0.41 -6.99
C SER A 47 -5.61 1.03 -7.45
N GLU A 48 -5.69 1.25 -8.76
CA GLU A 48 -5.59 2.58 -9.37
C GLU A 48 -6.99 3.16 -9.65
N SER A 49 -7.53 3.97 -8.75
CA SER A 49 -8.92 4.48 -8.81
C SER A 49 -9.26 5.34 -10.04
N MET A 50 -8.28 5.83 -10.80
CA MET A 50 -8.50 6.55 -12.07
C MET A 50 -8.75 5.64 -13.27
N THR A 51 -8.64 4.33 -13.09
CA THR A 51 -8.66 3.34 -14.18
C THR A 51 -9.95 2.53 -14.18
N GLY A 52 -10.15 1.71 -15.22
CA GLY A 52 -11.31 0.82 -15.32
C GLY A 52 -12.66 1.53 -15.53
N GLU A 53 -13.72 0.73 -15.45
CA GLU A 53 -15.12 1.16 -15.52
C GLU A 53 -15.61 1.74 -14.18
N ALA A 54 -16.79 2.37 -14.17
CA ALA A 54 -17.35 3.06 -12.99
C ALA A 54 -17.97 2.12 -11.93
N ASP A 55 -17.36 0.95 -11.72
CA ASP A 55 -17.73 -0.03 -10.71
C ASP A 55 -16.80 0.10 -9.50
N ALA A 56 -17.35 -0.04 -8.29
CA ALA A 56 -16.57 0.04 -7.05
C ALA A 56 -16.08 -1.35 -6.61
N TYR A 57 -15.01 -1.38 -5.81
CA TYR A 57 -14.52 -2.59 -5.16
C TYR A 57 -15.65 -3.27 -4.36
N PRO A 58 -15.80 -4.62 -4.40
CA PRO A 58 -14.87 -5.60 -4.97
C PRO A 58 -15.13 -5.99 -6.44
N ASP A 59 -16.16 -5.42 -7.08
CA ASP A 59 -16.56 -5.76 -8.44
C ASP A 59 -15.92 -4.82 -9.48
N ASP A 60 -14.87 -4.08 -9.09
CA ASP A 60 -14.22 -3.11 -9.95
C ASP A 60 -13.46 -3.75 -11.12
N SER A 61 -13.06 -2.90 -12.05
CA SER A 61 -12.15 -3.24 -13.16
C SER A 61 -10.92 -2.33 -13.16
N MET A 62 -10.53 -1.83 -11.98
CA MET A 62 -9.32 -1.03 -11.84
C MET A 62 -8.11 -1.87 -12.21
N VAL A 63 -7.06 -1.20 -12.65
CA VAL A 63 -5.72 -1.78 -12.70
C VAL A 63 -5.22 -1.95 -11.26
N TRP A 64 -4.52 -3.06 -11.03
CA TRP A 64 -3.94 -3.40 -9.73
C TRP A 64 -2.43 -3.55 -9.87
N LEU A 65 -1.71 -2.81 -9.03
CA LEU A 65 -0.25 -2.82 -8.96
C LEU A 65 0.18 -3.85 -7.90
N ASP A 66 1.16 -4.70 -8.21
CA ASP A 66 1.76 -5.63 -7.24
C ASP A 66 2.83 -4.91 -6.41
N LEU A 67 2.64 -4.82 -5.10
CA LEU A 67 3.54 -4.16 -4.15
C LEU A 67 4.25 -5.24 -3.33
N ASP A 68 5.43 -5.66 -3.77
CA ASP A 68 6.15 -6.82 -3.24
C ASP A 68 7.43 -6.45 -2.44
N HIS A 69 7.69 -5.16 -2.24
CA HIS A 69 8.90 -4.67 -1.58
C HIS A 69 8.60 -3.98 -0.25
N GLN A 70 8.60 -4.72 0.86
CA GLN A 70 8.57 -4.10 2.20
C GLN A 70 9.93 -3.44 2.51
N LEU A 71 10.02 -2.12 2.34
CA LEU A 71 11.27 -1.37 2.53
C LEU A 71 11.32 -0.58 3.84
N GLU A 72 10.17 -0.31 4.45
CA GLU A 72 10.08 0.56 5.62
C GLU A 72 9.26 -0.08 6.72
N THR A 73 9.76 -0.01 7.95
CA THR A 73 9.06 -0.48 9.14
C THR A 73 9.59 0.17 10.41
N TRP A 74 8.71 0.61 11.29
CA TRP A 74 9.09 1.14 12.59
C TRP A 74 7.98 1.01 13.62
N TYR A 75 8.35 0.80 14.87
CA TYR A 75 7.39 0.81 15.98
C TYR A 75 7.16 2.24 16.46
N ASP A 76 5.89 2.60 16.59
CA ASP A 76 5.43 3.87 17.15
C ASP A 76 4.90 3.65 18.57
N THR A 77 5.58 4.27 19.54
CA THR A 77 5.22 4.17 20.96
C THR A 77 4.01 5.01 21.35
N GLU A 78 3.69 6.05 20.58
CA GLU A 78 2.61 7.00 20.89
C GLU A 78 1.25 6.44 20.46
N LEU A 79 1.19 5.86 19.25
CA LEU A 79 0.02 5.21 18.68
C LEU A 79 -0.11 3.74 19.10
N GLY A 80 0.96 3.13 19.65
CA GLY A 80 0.94 1.77 20.16
C GLY A 80 0.82 0.72 19.05
N GLY A 81 1.78 0.71 18.13
CA GLY A 81 1.80 -0.24 17.02
C GLY A 81 2.99 -0.07 16.10
N THR A 82 3.03 -0.84 15.02
CA THR A 82 4.12 -0.85 14.04
C THR A 82 3.61 -0.35 12.70
N PHE A 83 4.28 0.64 12.14
CA PHE A 83 4.12 1.01 10.74
C PHE A 83 4.93 0.07 9.85
N ALA A 84 4.39 -0.19 8.67
CA ALA A 84 5.11 -0.85 7.60
C ALA A 84 4.66 -0.28 6.25
N ALA A 85 5.59 -0.17 5.30
CA ALA A 85 5.27 0.21 3.94
C ALA A 85 5.83 -0.80 2.94
N THR A 86 5.01 -1.14 1.95
CA THR A 86 5.40 -1.93 0.78
C THR A 86 5.33 -1.08 -0.49
N PHE A 87 6.24 -1.34 -1.41
CA PHE A 87 6.48 -0.57 -2.61
C PHE A 87 6.37 -1.45 -3.86
N LEU A 88 6.00 -0.83 -4.97
CA LEU A 88 6.00 -1.45 -6.31
C LEU A 88 7.43 -1.73 -6.79
N ASN A 89 8.37 -0.82 -6.50
CA ASN A 89 9.78 -0.97 -6.86
C ASN A 89 10.66 -1.30 -5.65
N ASP A 90 11.88 -1.76 -5.90
CA ASP A 90 12.90 -2.03 -4.86
C ASP A 90 13.63 -0.77 -4.35
N THR A 91 13.02 0.40 -4.57
CA THR A 91 13.45 1.71 -4.08
C THR A 91 12.27 2.41 -3.41
N VAL A 92 12.58 3.36 -2.53
CA VAL A 92 11.57 4.24 -1.93
C VAL A 92 11.30 5.49 -2.78
N ASP A 93 12.13 5.79 -3.78
CA ASP A 93 12.02 7.01 -4.60
C ASP A 93 10.63 7.18 -5.24
N THR A 94 9.83 8.11 -4.70
CA THR A 94 8.42 8.31 -5.07
C THR A 94 8.13 9.78 -5.36
N PHE A 95 8.64 10.70 -4.54
CA PHE A 95 8.37 12.14 -4.62
C PHE A 95 9.62 12.98 -4.90
N ASP A 96 9.42 14.11 -5.59
CA ASP A 96 10.43 15.14 -5.84
C ASP A 96 10.63 16.05 -4.63
N SER A 97 11.00 15.45 -3.50
CA SER A 97 11.27 16.18 -2.27
C SER A 97 12.68 16.78 -2.29
N THR A 98 12.85 17.94 -1.66
CA THR A 98 14.18 18.54 -1.45
C THR A 98 14.80 17.98 -0.17
N GLY A 99 15.16 16.70 -0.16
CA GLY A 99 15.72 16.02 1.02
C GLY A 99 16.22 14.60 0.73
N GLU A 100 16.70 13.92 1.76
CA GLU A 100 17.06 12.47 1.66
C GLU A 100 15.81 11.58 1.69
N ASP A 101 14.73 12.06 2.29
CA ASP A 101 13.44 11.37 2.33
C ASP A 101 12.64 11.66 1.06
N THR A 102 12.64 10.71 0.13
CA THR A 102 12.03 10.81 -1.20
C THR A 102 10.68 10.09 -1.27
N TRP A 103 10.07 9.72 -0.14
CA TRP A 103 8.92 8.81 -0.15
C TRP A 103 7.84 9.07 0.89
N SER A 104 8.21 9.52 2.10
CA SER A 104 7.27 9.54 3.22
C SER A 104 6.01 10.36 2.90
N PRO A 105 4.90 10.16 3.62
CA PRO A 105 3.72 10.99 3.46
C PRO A 105 4.04 12.49 3.57
N GLN A 106 4.94 12.87 4.49
CA GLN A 106 5.37 14.25 4.66
C GLN A 106 6.25 14.76 3.48
N ALA A 107 7.08 13.90 2.89
CA ALA A 107 7.80 14.20 1.66
C ALA A 107 6.82 14.46 0.50
N GLY A 108 5.78 13.63 0.38
CA GLY A 108 4.70 13.81 -0.60
C GLY A 108 3.95 15.12 -0.42
N VAL A 109 3.57 15.47 0.81
CA VAL A 109 2.93 16.77 1.12
C VAL A 109 3.86 17.94 0.76
N THR A 110 5.14 17.85 1.12
CA THR A 110 6.13 18.90 0.85
C THR A 110 6.36 19.10 -0.66
N ALA A 111 6.42 17.99 -1.40
CA ALA A 111 6.53 17.97 -2.86
C ALA A 111 5.20 18.28 -3.58
N GLN A 112 4.09 18.43 -2.83
CA GLN A 112 2.74 18.59 -3.39
C GLN A 112 2.35 17.43 -4.34
N GLY A 113 2.78 16.21 -4.01
CA GLY A 113 2.55 15.00 -4.81
C GLY A 113 3.32 14.95 -6.11
N ILE A 114 4.33 15.80 -6.34
CA ILE A 114 5.14 15.75 -7.56
C ILE A 114 6.04 14.51 -7.54
N HIS A 115 6.03 13.73 -8.63
CA HIS A 115 6.82 12.49 -8.74
C HIS A 115 8.32 12.72 -8.70
N TYR A 116 9.05 11.75 -8.16
CA TYR A 116 10.51 11.75 -8.11
C TYR A 116 11.16 12.09 -9.47
N GLY A 117 12.21 12.91 -9.42
CA GLY A 117 13.00 13.27 -10.60
C GLY A 117 12.44 14.40 -11.45
N HIS A 118 11.24 14.92 -11.15
CA HIS A 118 10.60 15.97 -11.94
C HIS A 118 11.46 17.24 -12.07
N SER A 119 11.96 17.79 -10.95
CA SER A 119 12.74 19.03 -10.94
C SER A 119 14.13 18.88 -11.57
N THR A 120 14.71 17.69 -11.52
CA THR A 120 16.06 17.39 -12.02
C THR A 120 16.07 16.90 -13.47
N GLY A 121 14.90 16.56 -14.02
CA GLY A 121 14.78 15.90 -15.31
C GLY A 121 15.21 14.43 -15.28
N THR A 122 15.30 13.83 -14.09
CA THR A 122 15.47 12.38 -13.95
C THR A 122 14.15 11.71 -14.35
N GLU A 123 14.25 10.57 -15.03
CA GLU A 123 13.06 9.80 -15.42
C GLU A 123 12.29 9.34 -14.16
N ASN A 124 10.97 9.40 -14.24
CA ASN A 124 10.11 8.92 -13.15
C ASN A 124 10.28 7.40 -13.04
N PRO A 125 10.70 6.86 -11.87
CA PRO A 125 10.80 5.41 -11.68
C PRO A 125 9.44 4.70 -11.70
N GLY A 126 8.33 5.45 -11.62
CA GLY A 126 6.99 4.88 -11.63
C GLY A 126 6.73 4.04 -10.39
N ASN A 127 7.04 4.59 -9.21
CA ASN A 127 6.86 3.90 -7.95
C ASN A 127 5.45 4.10 -7.39
N ALA A 128 5.01 3.16 -6.56
CA ALA A 128 3.78 3.25 -5.78
C ALA A 128 4.03 2.60 -4.41
N TYR A 129 3.31 3.02 -3.38
CA TYR A 129 3.40 2.42 -2.05
C TYR A 129 2.08 2.44 -1.30
N ALA A 130 1.97 1.53 -0.33
CA ALA A 130 0.96 1.56 0.72
C ALA A 130 1.64 1.56 2.09
N LEU A 131 1.30 2.54 2.93
CA LEU A 131 1.72 2.65 4.33
C LEU A 131 0.56 2.22 5.23
N ILE A 132 0.80 1.17 6.02
CA ILE A 132 -0.18 0.55 6.90
C ILE A 132 0.24 0.65 8.37
N PHE A 133 -0.71 0.44 9.29
CA PHE A 133 -0.47 0.46 10.73
C PHE A 133 -0.95 -0.82 11.42
N ILE A 134 -0.06 -1.53 12.11
CA ILE A 134 -0.38 -2.77 12.84
C ILE A 134 -0.45 -2.46 14.34
N PRO A 135 -1.63 -2.46 14.97
CA PRO A 135 -1.77 -2.25 16.42
C PRO A 135 -1.19 -3.43 17.21
N GLU A 136 -0.92 -3.24 18.52
CA GLU A 136 -0.35 -4.32 19.36
C GLU A 136 -1.17 -5.62 19.35
N ASP A 137 -2.51 -5.51 19.30
CA ASP A 137 -3.42 -6.59 18.94
C ASP A 137 -3.81 -6.43 17.46
N PRO A 138 -3.21 -7.18 16.52
CA PRO A 138 -3.35 -6.93 15.09
C PRO A 138 -4.79 -6.91 14.59
N THR A 139 -5.71 -7.62 15.25
CA THR A 139 -7.12 -7.72 14.83
C THR A 139 -8.03 -6.68 15.50
N ALA A 140 -7.48 -5.84 16.38
CA ALA A 140 -8.23 -4.76 16.99
C ALA A 140 -8.59 -3.69 15.94
N ALA A 141 -9.78 -3.12 16.09
CA ALA A 141 -10.19 -1.99 15.26
C ALA A 141 -9.27 -0.77 15.54
N LEU A 142 -8.81 -0.12 14.47
CA LEU A 142 -8.00 1.08 14.59
C LEU A 142 -8.81 2.26 15.16
N THR A 143 -8.12 3.12 15.91
CA THR A 143 -8.65 4.44 16.27
C THR A 143 -8.59 5.38 15.07
N GLN A 144 -9.32 6.51 15.14
CA GLN A 144 -9.25 7.50 14.07
C GLN A 144 -7.84 8.07 13.90
N ASP A 145 -7.13 8.34 15.01
CA ASP A 145 -5.75 8.85 14.95
C ASP A 145 -4.81 7.87 14.23
N GLN A 146 -5.00 6.56 14.42
CA GLN A 146 -4.24 5.53 13.69
C GLN A 146 -4.64 5.50 12.21
N ILE A 147 -5.92 5.57 11.87
CA ILE A 147 -6.40 5.62 10.48
C ILE A 147 -5.85 6.86 9.77
N ASP A 148 -5.84 8.01 10.44
CA ASP A 148 -5.38 9.29 9.87
C ASP A 148 -3.90 9.24 9.46
N THR A 149 -3.09 8.36 10.07
CA THR A 149 -1.67 8.20 9.72
C THR A 149 -1.41 7.34 8.49
N LEU A 150 -2.38 6.53 8.05
CA LEU A 150 -2.25 5.69 6.87
C LEU A 150 -2.05 6.55 5.61
N ALA A 151 -1.33 6.01 4.63
CA ALA A 151 -1.08 6.72 3.38
C ALA A 151 -0.85 5.79 2.21
N TYR A 152 -1.12 6.28 1.00
CA TYR A 152 -0.63 5.65 -0.21
C TYR A 152 -0.13 6.71 -1.19
N ALA A 153 0.69 6.28 -2.13
CA ALA A 153 1.02 7.06 -3.31
C ALA A 153 1.11 6.15 -4.53
N ASP A 154 0.72 6.69 -5.67
CA ASP A 154 0.85 6.03 -6.96
C ASP A 154 1.37 7.03 -7.99
N CYS A 155 2.65 6.87 -8.34
CA CYS A 155 3.35 7.65 -9.33
C CYS A 155 3.59 6.85 -10.61
N VAL A 156 2.84 5.78 -10.88
CA VAL A 156 2.97 5.01 -12.11
C VAL A 156 2.55 5.87 -13.31
N PRO A 157 3.42 6.05 -14.33
CA PRO A 157 3.07 6.81 -15.51
C PRO A 157 1.82 6.27 -16.20
N THR A 158 1.04 7.16 -16.81
CA THR A 158 -0.10 6.77 -17.64
C THR A 158 0.33 5.76 -18.70
N HIS A 159 -0.39 4.65 -18.77
CA HIS A 159 -0.14 3.59 -19.75
C HIS A 159 -0.21 4.14 -21.18
N GLU A 160 0.52 3.54 -22.12
CA GLU A 160 0.57 4.00 -23.52
C GLU A 160 -0.80 3.94 -24.22
N ASP A 161 -1.66 3.02 -23.77
CA ASP A 161 -3.06 2.87 -24.21
C ASP A 161 -4.03 3.83 -23.49
N GLY A 162 -3.52 4.74 -22.66
CA GLY A 162 -4.28 5.77 -21.96
C GLY A 162 -4.63 5.42 -20.51
N MET A 163 -5.19 6.41 -19.81
CA MET A 163 -5.47 6.36 -18.36
C MET A 163 -6.39 5.20 -17.95
N SER A 164 -7.31 4.76 -18.81
CA SER A 164 -8.16 3.60 -18.51
C SER A 164 -7.39 2.27 -18.45
N ALA A 165 -6.18 2.21 -19.03
CA ALA A 165 -5.33 1.02 -19.09
C ALA A 165 -4.22 1.02 -18.02
N GLY A 166 -4.12 2.06 -17.19
CA GLY A 166 -3.16 2.14 -16.10
C GLY A 166 -2.56 3.53 -15.90
N GLY A 167 -2.07 3.76 -14.69
CA GLY A 167 -1.24 4.88 -14.26
C GLY A 167 -1.90 5.76 -13.22
N GLY A 168 -1.27 5.87 -12.05
CA GLY A 168 -1.64 6.78 -10.97
C GLY A 168 -1.27 8.24 -11.15
N MET A 169 -0.80 8.65 -12.32
CA MET A 169 -0.36 10.03 -12.53
C MET A 169 -1.35 10.91 -13.27
N MET A 170 -1.44 12.17 -12.82
CA MET A 170 -2.06 13.29 -13.55
C MET A 170 -1.00 14.32 -13.94
N GLY A 171 -0.42 14.13 -15.13
CA GLY A 171 0.70 14.95 -15.58
C GLY A 171 1.94 14.67 -14.73
N LYS A 172 2.28 15.57 -13.80
CA LYS A 172 3.44 15.41 -12.90
C LYS A 172 3.07 15.00 -11.48
N TYR A 173 1.78 14.93 -11.17
CA TYR A 173 1.30 14.65 -9.82
C TYR A 173 0.94 13.18 -9.72
N CYS A 174 1.44 12.53 -8.69
CA CYS A 174 1.01 11.22 -8.26
C CYS A 174 -0.39 11.31 -7.64
N MET A 175 -1.15 10.23 -7.69
CA MET A 175 -2.27 10.04 -6.78
C MET A 175 -1.74 9.78 -5.38
N THR A 176 -2.34 10.41 -4.38
CA THR A 176 -1.97 10.22 -2.99
C THR A 176 -3.20 10.24 -2.10
N GLY A 177 -3.17 9.44 -1.04
CA GLY A 177 -4.19 9.46 0.00
C GLY A 177 -3.55 9.80 1.33
N THR A 178 -3.72 11.04 1.81
CA THR A 178 -3.23 11.48 3.12
C THR A 178 -4.34 12.20 3.87
N SER A 179 -4.34 12.14 5.20
CA SER A 179 -5.26 12.94 6.02
C SER A 179 -4.68 14.31 6.36
N ALA A 180 -5.55 15.32 6.47
CA ALA A 180 -5.16 16.61 7.02
C ALA A 180 -4.82 16.54 8.53
N ALA A 181 -5.37 15.57 9.25
CA ALA A 181 -5.19 15.44 10.69
C ALA A 181 -3.77 14.97 11.05
N ALA A 182 -3.23 13.98 10.35
CA ALA A 182 -1.87 13.49 10.59
C ALA A 182 -0.81 14.22 9.75
N HIS A 183 -1.12 14.52 8.49
CA HIS A 183 -0.12 15.00 7.51
C HIS A 183 -0.31 16.47 7.12
N GLY A 184 -1.29 17.15 7.71
CA GLY A 184 -1.57 18.58 7.49
C GLY A 184 -2.25 18.91 6.16
N THR A 185 -2.31 17.98 5.20
CA THR A 185 -2.96 18.16 3.89
C THR A 185 -3.65 16.87 3.44
N VAL A 186 -4.83 17.02 2.83
CA VAL A 186 -5.51 15.91 2.14
C VAL A 186 -4.72 15.55 0.89
N GLY A 187 -4.71 14.27 0.51
CA GLY A 187 -4.02 13.79 -0.68
C GLY A 187 -4.46 14.46 -1.98
N THR A 188 -3.72 14.21 -3.05
CA THR A 188 -4.15 14.63 -4.40
C THR A 188 -5.47 13.94 -4.73
N MET A 189 -6.29 14.53 -5.61
CA MET A 189 -7.67 14.05 -5.88
C MET A 189 -8.61 14.05 -4.67
N HIS A 190 -8.23 14.78 -3.62
CA HIS A 190 -8.90 14.79 -2.32
C HIS A 190 -8.91 13.41 -1.64
N GLY A 191 -7.91 12.57 -1.92
CA GLY A 191 -7.74 11.24 -1.34
C GLY A 191 -7.41 11.27 0.16
N TYR A 192 -8.08 10.44 0.96
CA TYR A 192 -7.78 10.30 2.41
C TYR A 192 -8.11 8.90 2.94
N PRO A 193 -7.38 8.40 3.95
CA PRO A 193 -7.65 7.09 4.55
C PRO A 193 -8.98 7.09 5.29
N THR A 194 -9.76 6.03 5.14
CA THR A 194 -11.06 5.87 5.82
C THR A 194 -11.17 4.60 6.64
N SER A 195 -10.47 3.54 6.25
CA SER A 195 -10.47 2.30 7.03
C SER A 195 -9.25 1.44 6.77
N GLN A 196 -8.92 0.63 7.77
CA GLN A 196 -8.05 -0.52 7.62
C GLN A 196 -8.61 -1.66 8.46
N GLN A 197 -8.68 -2.85 7.87
CA GLN A 197 -9.11 -4.07 8.52
C GLN A 197 -8.02 -5.12 8.41
N ILE A 198 -7.72 -5.78 9.52
CA ILE A 198 -6.76 -6.88 9.61
C ILE A 198 -7.49 -8.11 10.14
N THR A 199 -7.29 -9.25 9.49
CA THR A 199 -7.83 -10.55 9.92
C THR A 199 -6.70 -11.56 10.00
N ALA A 200 -6.79 -12.51 10.93
CA ALA A 200 -5.86 -13.64 10.91
C ALA A 200 -6.01 -14.39 9.58
N ALA A 201 -4.90 -14.70 8.91
CA ALA A 201 -4.94 -15.42 7.66
C ALA A 201 -5.52 -16.82 7.90
N ASP A 202 -6.43 -17.25 7.01
CA ASP A 202 -6.98 -18.58 7.09
C ASP A 202 -5.87 -19.61 6.76
N SER A 203 -5.42 -20.34 7.77
CA SER A 203 -4.47 -21.47 7.63
C SER A 203 -4.96 -22.63 6.72
N ASN A 204 -6.11 -22.48 6.06
CA ASN A 204 -6.76 -23.45 5.17
C ASN A 204 -6.72 -23.06 3.69
N ASP A 205 -5.87 -22.12 3.26
CA ASP A 205 -5.57 -22.02 1.83
C ASP A 205 -4.41 -22.97 1.50
N PRO A 206 -4.66 -24.19 0.99
CA PRO A 206 -3.58 -24.99 0.46
C PRO A 206 -3.09 -24.30 -0.81
N GLU A 207 -1.97 -23.60 -0.71
CA GLU A 207 -1.05 -23.58 -1.86
C GLU A 207 -0.97 -25.02 -2.38
N THR A 208 -1.43 -25.19 -3.61
CA THR A 208 -1.57 -26.43 -4.38
C THR A 208 -0.64 -27.57 -3.92
N PRO A 209 -1.18 -28.77 -3.64
CA PRO A 209 -0.48 -29.82 -2.92
C PRO A 209 0.80 -30.30 -3.59
N ALA A 210 1.76 -30.62 -2.72
CA ALA A 210 3.00 -31.32 -3.00
C ALA A 210 2.86 -32.38 -4.10
N ALA A 211 3.61 -32.20 -5.20
CA ALA A 211 3.92 -33.27 -6.11
C ALA A 211 4.77 -34.31 -5.36
N SER A 212 4.11 -35.30 -4.76
CA SER A 212 4.75 -36.50 -4.24
C SER A 212 5.44 -37.22 -5.40
N GLY A 213 6.76 -37.16 -5.41
CA GLY A 213 7.58 -37.97 -6.28
C GLY A 213 7.59 -39.44 -5.85
N SER A 214 7.57 -40.29 -6.88
CA SER A 214 8.22 -41.61 -6.98
C SER A 214 7.48 -42.84 -6.44
N SER A 215 7.11 -43.76 -7.35
CA SER A 215 7.95 -44.94 -7.64
C SER A 215 7.41 -45.82 -8.78
N LEU A 216 8.35 -46.47 -9.47
CA LEU A 216 8.15 -47.43 -10.56
C LEU A 216 7.43 -48.72 -10.13
N SER A 217 6.73 -49.37 -11.05
CA SER A 217 6.95 -50.80 -11.34
C SER A 217 6.30 -51.23 -12.66
N SER A 218 7.13 -51.85 -13.48
CA SER A 218 6.89 -52.65 -14.69
C SER A 218 5.79 -53.72 -14.59
N SER A 219 5.13 -53.98 -15.71
CA SER A 219 4.93 -55.32 -16.33
C SER A 219 4.58 -55.15 -17.81
#